data_AF-A0A2E2AGP9-F1
#
_entry.id   AF-A0A2E2AGP9-F1
#
_cell.length_a   1.000
_cell.length_b   1.000
_cell.length_c   1.000
_cell.angle_alpha   90.00
_cell.angle_beta   90.00
_cell.angle_gamma   90.00
#
_symmetry.space_group_name_H-M   'P 1'
#
loop_
_entity.id
_entity.type
_entity.pdbx_description
1 polymer ?
#
loop_
_entity_poly.entity_id
_entity_poly.type
_entity_poly.pdbx_seq_one_letter_code
_entity_poly.pdbx_strand_id
1 'polypeptide(L)' 'MNIINIDYGKGKVQSDFFNWEIVSNNDNKFLLLQREENGRFHAAEADVKKKQIWEVKEISYRGPDGDTFFYDEDTGIMKV' A
#
# COMPACT_ATOMS: atom_id res chain seq x y z
N MET A 1 4.93 10.30 3.56
CA MET A 1 3.87 10.40 4.60
C MET A 1 4.26 9.56 5.81
N ASN A 2 3.73 9.88 6.99
CA ASN A 2 3.97 9.11 8.20
C ASN A 2 2.79 8.18 8.50
N ILE A 3 3.08 7.06 9.15
CA ILE A 3 2.06 6.15 9.68
C ILE A 3 1.57 6.71 11.02
N ILE A 4 0.27 6.98 11.11
CA ILE A 4 -0.39 7.40 12.35
C ILE A 4 -0.89 6.17 13.11
N ASN A 5 -1.59 5.26 12.41
CA ASN A 5 -2.19 4.07 12.99
C ASN A 5 -2.21 2.90 11.99
N ILE A 6 -2.18 1.68 12.50
CA ILE A 6 -2.35 0.45 11.72
C ILE A 6 -3.43 -0.39 12.40
N ASP A 7 -4.53 -0.63 11.69
CA ASP A 7 -5.57 -1.57 12.10
C ASP A 7 -5.39 -2.89 11.35
N TYR A 8 -4.65 -3.81 11.97
CA TYR A 8 -4.39 -5.15 11.41
C TYR A 8 -5.68 -5.98 11.29
N GLY A 9 -6.67 -5.75 12.15
CA GLY A 9 -7.95 -6.49 12.11
C GLY A 9 -8.79 -6.13 10.89
N LYS A 10 -8.65 -4.89 10.39
CA LYS A 10 -9.33 -4.41 9.19
C LYS A 10 -8.44 -4.32 7.96
N GLY A 11 -7.15 -4.64 8.08
CA GLY A 11 -6.18 -4.50 7.00
C GLY A 11 -6.04 -3.04 6.53
N LYS A 12 -6.02 -2.08 7.44
CA LYS A 12 -5.96 -0.64 7.10
C LYS A 12 -4.75 0.06 7.73
N VAL A 13 -4.18 1.01 7.02
CA VAL A 13 -3.16 1.95 7.52
C VAL A 13 -3.66 3.36 7.37
N GLN A 14 -3.59 4.13 8.45
CA GLN A 14 -3.89 5.55 8.44
C GLN A 14 -2.59 6.36 8.34
N SER A 15 -2.51 7.24 7.34
CA SER A 15 -1.45 8.24 7.20
C SER A 15 -1.96 9.64 7.53
N ASP A 16 -1.07 10.63 7.46
CA ASP A 16 -1.40 12.05 7.63
C ASP A 16 -2.51 12.55 6.69
N PHE A 17 -2.68 11.92 5.52
CA PHE A 17 -3.58 12.40 4.47
C PHE A 17 -4.61 11.35 4.01
N PHE A 18 -4.31 10.06 4.17
CA PHE A 18 -5.08 8.99 3.52
C PHE A 18 -5.32 7.80 4.44
N ASN A 19 -6.38 7.05 4.14
CA ASN A 19 -6.61 5.71 4.67
C ASN A 19 -6.32 4.70 3.57
N TRP A 20 -5.37 3.81 3.84
CA TRP A 20 -4.86 2.81 2.92
C TRP A 20 -5.37 1.44 3.28
N GLU A 21 -5.60 0.60 2.28
CA GLU A 21 -5.76 -0.84 2.40
C GLU A 21 -4.41 -1.54 2.29
N ILE A 22 -4.18 -2.53 3.17
CA ILE A 22 -3.00 -3.39 3.11
C ILE A 22 -3.30 -4.49 2.09
N VAL A 23 -2.70 -4.37 0.90
CA VAL A 23 -2.82 -5.39 -0.16
C VAL A 23 -1.89 -6.56 0.12
N SER A 24 -0.68 -6.27 0.61
CA SER A 24 0.29 -7.29 0.97
C SER A 24 1.20 -6.82 2.10
N ASN A 25 1.66 -7.77 2.91
CA ASN A 25 2.62 -7.55 3.98
C ASN A 25 3.78 -8.55 3.85
N ASN A 26 5.00 -8.02 3.79
CA ASN A 26 6.23 -8.81 3.79
C ASN A 26 7.20 -8.19 4.81
N ASP A 27 7.34 -8.82 5.97
CA ASP A 27 8.30 -8.43 7.01
C ASP A 27 8.33 -6.93 7.36
N ASN A 28 7.16 -6.33 7.65
CA ASN A 28 7.00 -4.91 7.99
C ASN A 28 7.16 -3.96 6.80
N LYS A 29 7.23 -4.49 5.58
CA LYS A 29 6.99 -3.75 4.35
C LYS A 29 5.58 -4.01 3.88
N PHE A 30 4.80 -2.95 3.69
CA PHE A 30 3.45 -3.08 3.16
C PHE A 30 3.38 -2.57 1.74
N LEU A 31 2.56 -3.26 0.95
CA LEU A 31 1.99 -2.72 -0.27
C LEU A 31 0.59 -2.21 0.05
N LEU A 32 0.35 -0.95 -0.27
CA LEU A 32 -0.84 -0.20 0.11
C LEU A 32 -1.61 0.25 -1.13
N LEU A 33 -2.94 0.22 -1.03
CA LEU A 33 -3.84 0.72 -2.05
C LEU A 33 -4.86 1.66 -1.43
N GLN A 34 -5.08 2.80 -2.07
CA GLN A 34 -6.17 3.70 -1.74
C GLN A 34 -7.03 3.88 -3.00
N ARG A 35 -8.33 4.09 -2.79
CA ARG A 35 -9.28 4.42 -3.85
C ARG A 35 -9.83 5.82 -3.61
N GLU A 36 -9.71 6.69 -4.60
CA GLU A 36 -10.28 8.03 -4.58
C GLU A 36 -11.79 8.01 -4.90
N GLU A 37 -12.47 9.08 -4.51
CA GLU A 37 -13.90 9.27 -4.81
C GLU A 37 -14.19 9.35 -6.32
N ASN A 38 -13.22 9.82 -7.12
CA ASN A 38 -13.33 9.86 -8.58
C ASN A 38 -13.19 8.46 -9.24
N GLY A 39 -12.94 7.42 -8.44
CA GLY A 39 -12.82 6.03 -8.90
C GLY A 39 -11.39 5.58 -9.22
N ARG A 40 -10.41 6.48 -9.24
CA ARG A 40 -8.99 6.13 -9.45
C ARG A 40 -8.37 5.51 -8.21
N PHE A 41 -7.32 4.76 -8.43
CA PHE A 41 -6.51 4.17 -7.39
C PHE A 41 -5.23 4.95 -7.16
N HIS A 42 -4.64 4.78 -5.98
CA HIS A 42 -3.28 5.15 -5.64
C HIS A 42 -2.57 3.98 -4.99
N ALA A 43 -1.34 3.71 -5.39
CA ALA A 43 -0.48 2.74 -4.75
C ALA A 43 0.58 3.42 -3.89
N ALA A 44 0.89 2.80 -2.76
CA ALA A 44 2.00 3.22 -1.92
C ALA A 44 2.73 2.02 -1.34
N GLU A 45 3.99 2.23 -0.98
CA GLU A 45 4.76 1.28 -0.18
C GLU A 45 5.00 1.88 1.20
N ALA A 46 5.07 1.02 2.20
CA ALA A 46 5.33 1.44 3.57
C ALA A 46 6.45 0.64 4.21
N ASP A 47 7.25 1.33 5.03
CA ASP A 47 8.13 0.72 6.01
C ASP A 47 7.55 0.97 7.40
N VAL A 48 6.96 -0.06 7.99
CA VAL A 48 6.28 0.02 9.28
C VAL A 48 7.27 0.25 10.41
N LYS A 49 8.49 -0.31 10.32
CA LYS A 49 9.54 -0.09 11.33
C LYS A 49 9.97 1.38 11.35
N LYS A 50 10.08 1.99 10.16
CA LYS A 50 10.40 3.42 10.01
C LYS A 50 9.18 4.34 10.15
N LYS A 51 7.97 3.78 10.21
CA LYS A 51 6.69 4.51 10.20
C LYS A 51 6.54 5.45 9.01
N GLN A 52 7.03 5.05 7.84
CA GLN A 52 7.01 5.86 6.62
C GLN A 52 6.22 5.18 5.51
N ILE A 53 5.52 6.00 4.73
CA ILE A 53 4.79 5.62 3.52
C ILE A 53 5.25 6.55 2.39
N TRP A 54 5.41 6.00 1.19
CA TRP A 54 5.62 6.77 -0.03
C TRP A 54 4.75 6.22 -1.16
N GLU A 55 4.11 7.12 -1.89
CA GLU A 55 3.36 6.76 -3.09
C GLU A 55 4.30 6.31 -4.20
N VAL A 56 3.83 5.37 -5.01
CA VAL A 56 4.60 4.78 -6.09
C VAL A 56 3.80 4.80 -7.38
N LYS A 57 4.50 5.04 -8.50
CA LYS A 57 3.96 4.83 -9.86
C LYS A 57 4.32 3.47 -10.43
N GLU A 58 5.39 2.86 -9.90
CA GLU A 58 5.83 1.50 -10.22
C GLU A 58 6.12 0.77 -8.92
N ILE A 59 5.63 -0.46 -8.78
CA ILE A 59 5.79 -1.25 -7.55
C ILE A 59 7.16 -1.92 -7.54
N SER A 60 7.95 -1.61 -6.52
CA SER A 60 9.24 -2.28 -6.23
C SER A 60 9.11 -3.35 -5.15
N TYR A 61 8.00 -3.33 -4.40
CA TYR A 61 7.65 -4.31 -3.39
C TYR A 61 7.63 -5.75 -3.95
N ARG A 62 8.17 -6.67 -3.16
CA ARG A 62 8.10 -8.12 -3.40
C ARG A 62 7.25 -8.76 -2.32
N GLY A 63 6.33 -9.62 -2.75
CA GLY A 63 5.50 -10.38 -1.81
C GLY A 63 6.32 -11.35 -0.96
N PRO A 64 5.73 -11.85 0.14
CA PRO A 64 6.40 -12.80 1.04
C PRO A 64 6.87 -14.07 0.31
N ASP A 65 6.13 -14.51 -0.71
CA ASP A 65 6.46 -15.69 -1.52
C ASP A 65 7.25 -15.37 -2.80
N GLY A 66 7.80 -14.16 -2.92
CA GLY A 66 8.50 -13.69 -4.12
C GLY A 66 7.58 -13.11 -5.20
N ASP A 67 6.31 -12.89 -4.87
CA ASP A 67 5.31 -12.36 -5.80
C ASP A 67 5.69 -11.00 -6.36
N THR A 68 5.19 -10.75 -7.57
CA THR A 68 5.38 -9.49 -8.27
C THR A 68 4.04 -8.79 -8.45
N PHE A 69 4.06 -7.46 -8.47
CA PHE A 69 2.84 -6.66 -8.54
C PHE A 69 3.00 -5.58 -9.59
N PHE A 70 1.90 -5.28 -10.26
CA PHE A 70 1.76 -4.18 -11.20
C PHE A 70 0.69 -3.22 -10.72
N TYR A 71 0.87 -1.93 -10.99
CA TYR A 71 -0.06 -0.88 -10.60
C TYR A 71 -0.54 -0.11 -11.83
N ASP A 72 -1.85 0.14 -11.86
CA ASP A 72 -2.53 0.94 -12.86
C ASP A 72 -3.59 1.82 -12.17
N GLU A 73 -3.70 3.09 -12.58
CA GLU A 73 -4.57 4.06 -11.91
C GLU A 73 -6.07 3.73 -12.05
N ASP A 74 -6.46 3.00 -13.10
CA ASP A 74 -7.86 2.65 -13.37
C ASP A 74 -8.27 1.33 -12.71
N THR A 75 -7.33 0.39 -12.59
CA THR A 75 -7.61 -0.99 -12.12
C THR A 75 -6.98 -1.34 -10.77
N GLY A 76 -6.07 -0.53 -10.25
CA GLY A 76 -5.41 -0.70 -8.95
C GLY A 76 -4.18 -1.60 -9.02
N ILE A 77 -4.03 -2.48 -8.02
CA ILE A 77 -2.86 -3.37 -7.89
C ILE A 77 -3.23 -4.77 -8.34
N MET A 78 -2.45 -5.31 -9.28
CA MET A 78 -2.59 -6.66 -9.81
C MET A 78 -1.36 -7.50 -9.45
N LYS A 79 -1.57 -8.72 -8.97
CA LYS A 79 -0.51 -9.70 -8.75
C LYS A 79 -0.18 -10.41 -10.07
N VAL A 80 1.10 -10.55 -10.39
CA VAL A 80 1.64 -11.18 -11.61
C VAL A 80 2.49 -12.39 -11.24
#